data_AF-A0A8W8NPV3-F1
#
_entry.id   AF-A0A8W8NPV3-F1
#
_cell.length_a   1.000
_cell.length_b   1.000
_cell.length_c   1.000
_cell.angle_alpha   90.00
_cell.angle_beta   90.00
_cell.angle_gamma   90.00
#
_symmetry.space_group_name_H-M   'P 1'
#
loop_
_entity.id
_entity.type
_entity.pdbx_description
1 polymer ?
#
loop_
_entity_poly.entity_id
_entity_poly.type
_entity_poly.pdbx_seq_one_letter_code
_entity_poly.pdbx_strand_id
1 'polypeptide(L)'
;MAFRGLHVFLVQVFGIFLAIYSNSAAETVRRLEKPLLQTIAMTTYPLNDSSSTYTGYFRGPADTEIKNYRGTVDVITQGENNMFEAVFTNRKYKYDQWITLKSTSTRETVNLISNNNYDMRAQTIFVENNCEVGVEKYERGNITEYVATVRNCADQDKLSTYFSCLLVDQSGGSIQWGSRDLNYPGSPTIREYFKYVDTYYTRSEKGVYYAVLNYPAMKADNITLERFGFVLYVIEPNYSAIAASHYWFYDI
;
A
#
# COMPACT_ATOMS: atom_id res chain seq x y z
N MET A 1 40.98 48.84 4.12
CA MET A 1 39.85 48.74 3.19
C MET A 1 39.73 47.31 2.69
N ALA A 2 38.87 46.53 3.32
CA ALA A 2 38.42 45.22 2.87
C ALA A 2 37.07 44.99 3.57
N PHE A 3 36.21 44.13 3.03
CA PHE A 3 34.83 43.83 3.48
C PHE A 3 33.72 44.75 2.96
N ARG A 4 33.51 44.76 1.63
CA ARG A 4 32.16 44.99 1.05
C ARG A 4 31.76 44.03 -0.09
N GLY A 5 32.64 43.13 -0.53
CA GLY A 5 32.37 42.22 -1.66
C GLY A 5 31.79 40.85 -1.30
N LEU A 6 31.86 40.40 -0.04
CA LEU A 6 31.52 39.02 0.32
C LEU A 6 30.03 38.81 0.68
N HIS A 7 29.28 39.86 1.00
CA HIS A 7 27.88 39.74 1.41
C HIS A 7 26.87 39.71 0.26
N VAL A 8 27.26 40.18 -0.93
CA VAL A 8 26.36 40.18 -2.10
C VAL A 8 26.30 38.81 -2.78
N PHE A 9 27.39 38.03 -2.73
CA PHE A 9 27.44 36.69 -3.33
C PHE A 9 26.66 35.62 -2.54
N LEU A 10 26.65 35.71 -1.20
CA LEU A 10 25.94 34.73 -0.36
C LEU A 10 24.41 34.83 -0.45
N VAL A 11 23.88 36.04 -0.69
CA VAL A 11 22.43 36.26 -0.81
C VAL A 11 21.89 35.80 -2.17
N GLN A 12 22.67 35.92 -3.25
CA GLN A 12 22.25 35.42 -4.57
C GLN A 12 22.28 33.89 -4.67
N VAL A 13 23.24 33.21 -4.02
CA VAL A 13 23.28 31.74 -4.03
C VAL A 13 22.13 31.17 -3.18
N PHE A 14 21.81 31.76 -2.02
CA PHE A 14 20.64 31.32 -1.23
C PHE A 14 19.30 31.63 -1.92
N GLY A 15 19.20 32.73 -2.67
CA GLY A 15 17.99 33.06 -3.46
C GLY A 15 17.74 32.08 -4.61
N ILE A 16 18.79 31.54 -5.24
CA ILE A 16 18.65 30.56 -6.32
C ILE A 16 18.30 29.16 -5.76
N PHE A 17 18.84 28.78 -4.60
CA PHE A 17 18.45 27.52 -3.96
C PHE A 17 17.00 27.54 -3.43
N LEU A 18 16.48 28.69 -2.97
CA LEU A 18 15.07 28.82 -2.59
C LEU A 18 14.12 28.97 -3.79
N ALA A 19 14.58 29.53 -4.92
CA ALA A 19 13.78 29.65 -6.13
C ALA A 19 13.58 28.30 -6.86
N ILE A 20 14.53 27.37 -6.76
CA ILE A 20 14.38 26.02 -7.36
C ILE A 20 13.35 25.16 -6.59
N TYR A 21 13.06 25.48 -5.33
CA TYR A 21 12.00 24.81 -4.55
C TYR A 21 10.59 25.36 -4.79
N SER A 22 10.42 26.37 -5.63
CA SER A 22 9.17 27.16 -5.68
C SER A 22 8.10 26.70 -6.68
N ASN A 23 8.25 25.57 -7.39
CA ASN A 23 7.27 25.18 -8.43
C ASN A 23 6.70 23.76 -8.37
N SER A 24 6.89 23.00 -7.29
CA SER A 24 6.12 21.76 -7.10
C SER A 24 5.07 21.97 -6.02
N ALA A 25 3.89 22.47 -6.39
CA ALA A 25 2.74 22.32 -5.52
C ALA A 25 2.51 20.82 -5.28
N ALA A 26 2.43 20.40 -4.03
CA ALA A 26 2.11 19.03 -3.69
C ALA A 26 0.70 18.69 -4.19
N GLU A 27 0.55 17.62 -4.94
CA GLU A 27 -0.75 17.05 -5.28
C GLU A 27 -1.14 16.06 -4.19
N THR A 28 -2.29 16.27 -3.54
CA THR A 28 -2.84 15.27 -2.63
C THR A 28 -3.42 14.11 -3.41
N VAL A 29 -2.69 12.99 -3.48
CA VAL A 29 -3.14 11.73 -4.10
C VAL A 29 -4.15 11.03 -3.20
N ARG A 30 -3.91 11.05 -1.89
CA ARG A 30 -4.80 10.50 -0.87
C ARG A 30 -4.74 11.37 0.38
N ARG A 31 -5.90 11.76 0.91
CA ARG A 31 -5.98 12.49 2.19
C ARG A 31 -5.57 11.59 3.34
N LEU A 32 -4.96 12.18 4.38
CA LEU A 32 -4.63 11.46 5.59
C LEU A 32 -5.91 11.11 6.37
N GLU A 33 -6.42 9.92 6.13
CA GLU A 33 -7.66 9.43 6.72
C GLU A 33 -7.67 7.90 6.81
N LYS A 34 -8.63 7.37 7.57
CA LYS A 34 -8.85 5.93 7.69
C LYS A 34 -9.23 5.31 6.34
N PRO A 35 -8.93 4.03 6.11
CA PRO A 35 -9.42 3.33 4.94
C PRO A 35 -10.95 3.36 4.88
N LEU A 36 -11.50 3.53 3.68
CA LEU A 36 -12.95 3.51 3.45
C LEU A 36 -13.46 2.08 3.29
N LEU A 37 -12.65 1.18 2.72
CA LEU A 37 -12.85 -0.26 2.78
C LEU A 37 -12.33 -0.80 4.12
N GLN A 38 -13.25 -1.32 4.94
CA GLN A 38 -12.97 -1.80 6.28
C GLN A 38 -13.56 -3.19 6.51
N THR A 39 -12.76 -4.08 7.09
CA THR A 39 -13.24 -5.37 7.58
C THR A 39 -13.84 -5.17 8.97
N ILE A 40 -15.13 -5.43 9.15
CA ILE A 40 -15.82 -5.20 10.43
C ILE A 40 -15.80 -6.45 11.29
N ALA A 41 -16.14 -7.58 10.68
CA ALA A 41 -16.11 -8.87 11.35
C ALA A 41 -15.85 -9.98 10.34
N MET A 42 -15.16 -11.03 10.77
CA MET A 42 -15.11 -12.29 10.04
C MET A 42 -15.33 -13.46 10.98
N THR A 43 -16.14 -14.42 10.55
CA THR A 43 -16.37 -15.67 11.25
C THR A 43 -16.11 -16.85 10.34
N THR A 44 -15.54 -17.92 10.88
CA THR A 44 -15.23 -19.16 10.16
C THR A 44 -15.94 -20.33 10.83
N TYR A 45 -16.54 -21.20 10.01
CA TYR A 45 -17.22 -22.41 10.46
C TYR A 45 -16.74 -23.61 9.64
N PRO A 46 -16.25 -24.70 10.27
CA PRO A 46 -15.93 -25.90 9.53
C PRO A 46 -17.21 -26.52 8.95
N LEU A 47 -17.23 -26.79 7.65
CA LEU A 47 -18.30 -27.57 7.01
C LEU A 47 -18.00 -29.07 7.08
N ASN A 48 -16.73 -29.43 6.87
CA ASN A 48 -16.21 -30.78 6.99
C ASN A 48 -14.67 -30.74 7.11
N ASP A 49 -14.02 -31.89 7.10
CA ASP A 49 -12.57 -32.01 7.23
C ASP A 49 -11.80 -31.22 6.16
N SER A 50 -12.40 -31.02 4.98
CA SER A 50 -11.75 -30.40 3.81
C SER A 50 -12.22 -28.98 3.49
N SER A 51 -13.24 -28.45 4.18
CA SER A 51 -13.83 -27.15 3.83
C SER A 51 -14.40 -26.39 5.02
N SER A 52 -14.43 -25.06 4.88
CA SER A 52 -14.97 -24.12 5.88
C SER A 52 -15.75 -23.01 5.17
N THR A 53 -16.83 -22.56 5.78
CA THR A 53 -17.56 -21.35 5.38
C THR A 53 -17.04 -20.16 6.17
N TYR A 54 -16.97 -19.02 5.50
CA TYR A 54 -16.55 -17.74 6.00
C TYR A 54 -17.71 -16.77 5.83
N THR A 55 -18.07 -16.08 6.89
CA THR A 55 -18.99 -14.94 6.81
C THR A 55 -18.22 -13.69 7.18
N GLY A 56 -18.08 -12.79 6.22
CA GLY A 56 -17.42 -11.50 6.39
C GLY A 56 -18.43 -10.36 6.35
N TYR A 57 -18.26 -9.42 7.26
CA TYR A 57 -18.98 -8.14 7.29
C TYR A 57 -17.99 -7.04 6.96
N PHE A 58 -18.31 -6.25 5.96
CA PHE A 58 -17.45 -5.22 5.42
C PHE A 58 -18.19 -3.90 5.35
N ARG A 59 -17.45 -2.81 5.48
CA ARG A 59 -17.93 -1.48 5.15
C ARG A 59 -17.13 -0.97 3.97
N GLY A 60 -17.80 -0.37 3.00
CA GLY A 60 -17.12 0.17 1.82
C GLY A 60 -18.02 1.08 0.98
N PRO A 61 -17.46 1.88 0.07
CA PRO A 61 -18.26 2.64 -0.88
C PRO A 61 -19.27 1.77 -1.65
N ALA A 62 -20.34 2.37 -2.18
CA ALA A 62 -21.38 1.66 -2.92
C ALA A 62 -20.85 0.93 -4.18
N ASP A 63 -19.72 1.36 -4.74
CA ASP A 63 -19.06 0.73 -5.88
C ASP A 63 -18.07 -0.38 -5.49
N THR A 64 -18.10 -0.85 -4.25
CA THR A 64 -17.23 -1.95 -3.79
C THR A 64 -17.61 -3.25 -4.48
N GLU A 65 -16.63 -3.83 -5.17
CA GLU A 65 -16.72 -5.15 -5.78
C GLU A 65 -15.95 -6.17 -4.94
N ILE A 66 -16.52 -7.36 -4.75
CA ILE A 66 -15.84 -8.48 -4.12
C ILE A 66 -15.37 -9.42 -5.24
N LYS A 67 -14.05 -9.57 -5.38
CA LYS A 67 -13.37 -10.31 -6.45
C LYS A 67 -12.45 -11.40 -5.91
N ASN A 68 -11.98 -12.25 -6.83
CA ASN A 68 -10.85 -13.17 -6.67
C ASN A 68 -10.94 -14.15 -5.50
N TYR A 69 -12.11 -14.70 -5.26
CA TYR A 69 -12.24 -15.83 -4.34
C TYR A 69 -11.93 -17.15 -5.05
N ARG A 70 -10.92 -17.91 -4.60
CA ARG A 70 -10.64 -19.29 -5.08
C ARG A 70 -11.50 -20.35 -4.35
N GLY A 71 -12.78 -20.04 -4.17
CA GLY A 71 -13.85 -20.93 -3.68
C GLY A 71 -15.20 -20.54 -4.28
N THR A 72 -16.32 -20.80 -3.60
CA THR A 72 -17.64 -20.30 -4.02
C THR A 72 -18.03 -19.05 -3.23
N VAL A 73 -18.36 -17.98 -3.94
CA VAL A 73 -19.12 -16.87 -3.35
C VAL A 73 -20.57 -17.33 -3.31
N ASP A 74 -21.09 -17.54 -2.11
CA ASP A 74 -22.40 -18.13 -1.94
C ASP A 74 -23.47 -17.03 -1.93
N VAL A 75 -23.22 -15.95 -1.20
CA VAL A 75 -24.14 -14.81 -1.05
C VAL A 75 -23.35 -13.52 -0.87
N ILE A 76 -23.79 -12.44 -1.52
CA ILE A 76 -23.41 -11.06 -1.19
C ILE A 76 -24.70 -10.28 -0.96
N THR A 77 -24.83 -9.71 0.23
CA THR A 77 -25.96 -8.85 0.60
C THR A 77 -25.44 -7.45 0.88
N GLN A 78 -25.95 -6.47 0.13
CA GLN A 78 -25.69 -5.07 0.42
C GLN A 78 -26.82 -4.54 1.32
N GLY A 79 -26.43 -4.13 2.52
CA GLY A 79 -27.34 -3.51 3.49
C GLY A 79 -27.30 -1.98 3.43
N GLU A 80 -27.96 -1.36 4.40
CA GLU A 80 -27.90 0.08 4.60
C GLU A 80 -26.50 0.54 5.03
N ASN A 81 -26.23 1.84 4.90
CA ASN A 81 -24.99 2.46 5.36
C ASN A 81 -23.72 1.80 4.83
N ASN A 82 -23.72 1.42 3.54
CA ASN A 82 -22.51 0.94 2.87
C ASN A 82 -21.93 -0.33 3.50
N MET A 83 -22.80 -1.13 4.13
CA MET A 83 -22.44 -2.42 4.73
C MET A 83 -22.67 -3.55 3.73
N PHE A 84 -21.72 -4.46 3.66
CA PHE A 84 -21.78 -5.66 2.84
C PHE A 84 -21.58 -6.87 3.74
N GLU A 85 -22.48 -7.84 3.62
CA GLU A 85 -22.28 -9.18 4.14
C GLU A 85 -21.91 -10.08 2.96
N ALA A 86 -20.85 -10.86 3.11
CA ALA A 86 -20.49 -11.86 2.12
C ALA A 86 -20.17 -13.20 2.77
N VAL A 87 -20.77 -14.25 2.20
CA VAL A 87 -20.59 -15.63 2.61
C VAL A 87 -19.79 -16.36 1.55
N PHE A 88 -18.73 -17.03 2.00
CA PHE A 88 -17.77 -17.69 1.13
C PHE A 88 -17.47 -19.10 1.63
N THR A 89 -17.36 -20.08 0.73
CA THR A 89 -16.97 -21.44 1.09
C THR A 89 -15.59 -21.83 0.51
N ASN A 90 -14.65 -22.16 1.40
CA ASN A 90 -13.24 -22.43 1.11
C ASN A 90 -12.93 -23.92 1.25
N ARG A 91 -11.98 -24.44 0.46
CA ARG A 91 -11.36 -25.76 0.67
C ARG A 91 -9.96 -25.60 1.29
N LYS A 92 -9.71 -26.28 2.42
CA LYS A 92 -8.52 -26.14 3.29
C LYS A 92 -7.14 -26.43 2.64
N TYR A 93 -7.07 -26.92 1.40
CA TYR A 93 -5.81 -27.37 0.80
C TYR A 93 -5.20 -26.42 -0.24
N LYS A 94 -5.67 -25.17 -0.37
CA LYS A 94 -5.09 -24.20 -1.33
C LYS A 94 -4.47 -23.02 -0.59
N TYR A 95 -3.17 -22.79 -0.82
CA TYR A 95 -2.35 -21.74 -0.18
C TYR A 95 -2.57 -20.33 -0.75
N ASP A 96 -3.49 -20.15 -1.71
CA ASP A 96 -3.70 -18.88 -2.42
C ASP A 96 -5.17 -18.42 -2.36
N GLN A 97 -5.79 -18.46 -1.18
CA GLN A 97 -7.20 -18.12 -1.00
C GLN A 97 -7.34 -16.71 -0.41
N TRP A 98 -7.63 -15.74 -1.27
CA TRP A 98 -7.71 -14.32 -0.95
C TRP A 98 -9.17 -13.91 -1.15
N ILE A 99 -9.73 -13.12 -0.24
CA ILE A 99 -10.95 -12.37 -0.51
C ILE A 99 -10.48 -10.97 -0.88
N THR A 100 -10.75 -10.55 -2.12
CA THR A 100 -10.40 -9.20 -2.58
C THR A 100 -11.64 -8.33 -2.55
N LEU A 101 -11.61 -7.24 -1.79
CA LEU A 101 -12.56 -6.15 -1.89
C LEU A 101 -11.89 -5.01 -2.64
N LYS A 102 -12.54 -4.45 -3.66
CA LYS A 102 -11.98 -3.36 -4.46
C LYS A 102 -13.04 -2.29 -4.67
N SER A 103 -12.70 -1.04 -4.43
CA SER A 103 -13.52 0.11 -4.82
C SER A 103 -12.76 0.91 -5.88
N THR A 104 -13.45 1.24 -6.96
CA THR A 104 -12.88 2.02 -8.06
C THR A 104 -12.84 3.51 -7.72
N SER A 105 -13.84 4.01 -7.00
CA SER A 105 -13.98 5.41 -6.61
C SER A 105 -12.91 5.87 -5.63
N THR A 106 -12.44 4.96 -4.77
CA THR A 106 -11.40 5.25 -3.78
C THR A 106 -10.03 4.68 -4.15
N ARG A 107 -9.97 3.86 -5.22
CA ARG A 107 -8.80 3.07 -5.63
C ARG A 107 -8.26 2.15 -4.53
N GLU A 108 -9.09 1.84 -3.53
CA GLU A 108 -8.72 0.96 -2.42
C GLU A 108 -8.91 -0.50 -2.81
N THR A 109 -7.98 -1.35 -2.37
CA THR A 109 -8.12 -2.79 -2.44
C THR A 109 -7.75 -3.42 -1.11
N VAL A 110 -8.61 -4.27 -0.58
CA VAL A 110 -8.35 -5.08 0.62
C VAL A 110 -8.28 -6.53 0.22
N ASN A 111 -7.17 -7.18 0.54
CA ASN A 111 -7.04 -8.62 0.43
C ASN A 111 -7.01 -9.22 1.82
N LEU A 112 -7.91 -10.17 2.07
CA LEU A 112 -7.96 -10.96 3.28
C LEU A 112 -7.55 -12.38 2.97
N ILE A 113 -6.52 -12.85 3.65
CA ILE A 113 -5.98 -14.20 3.49
C ILE A 113 -6.38 -14.98 4.74
N SER A 114 -7.20 -16.02 4.57
CA SER A 114 -7.42 -16.97 5.65
C SER A 114 -6.38 -18.09 5.58
N ASN A 115 -5.77 -18.40 6.71
CA ASN A 115 -4.97 -19.60 6.89
C ASN A 115 -5.87 -20.80 7.15
N ASN A 116 -5.45 -21.97 6.70
CA ASN A 116 -6.28 -23.16 6.51
C ASN A 116 -6.41 -24.06 7.76
N ASN A 117 -5.76 -23.70 8.88
CA ASN A 117 -5.52 -24.60 10.01
C ASN A 117 -6.35 -24.33 11.26
N TYR A 118 -7.52 -23.69 11.14
CA TYR A 118 -8.23 -23.22 12.32
C TYR A 118 -9.68 -23.70 12.42
N ASP A 119 -10.03 -24.11 13.65
CA ASP A 119 -11.39 -24.38 14.12
C ASP A 119 -12.29 -23.14 14.00
N MET A 120 -13.55 -23.26 14.42
CA MET A 120 -14.51 -22.16 14.48
C MET A 120 -13.90 -20.91 15.13
N ARG A 121 -13.93 -19.78 14.43
CA ARG A 121 -13.35 -18.52 14.92
C ARG A 121 -14.23 -17.33 14.58
N ALA A 122 -14.13 -16.30 15.40
CA ALA A 122 -14.75 -15.00 15.18
C ALA A 122 -13.73 -13.91 15.50
N GLN A 123 -13.63 -12.91 14.62
CA GLN A 123 -12.78 -11.74 14.79
C GLN A 123 -13.57 -10.48 14.45
N THR A 124 -13.45 -9.48 15.31
CA THR A 124 -14.15 -8.18 15.20
C THR A 124 -13.22 -6.98 15.36
N ILE A 125 -11.92 -7.24 15.55
CA ILE A 125 -10.87 -6.23 15.70
C ILE A 125 -9.88 -6.45 14.56
N PHE A 126 -9.56 -5.36 13.87
CA PHE A 126 -8.74 -5.32 12.66
C PHE A 126 -7.85 -4.08 12.76
N VAL A 127 -6.53 -4.27 12.81
CA VAL A 127 -5.57 -3.20 13.13
C VAL A 127 -5.57 -2.13 12.03
N GLU A 128 -5.73 -2.53 10.77
CA GLU A 128 -5.74 -1.63 9.62
C GLU A 128 -6.84 -0.57 9.70
N ASN A 129 -7.97 -0.88 10.34
CA ASN A 129 -9.09 0.05 10.49
C ASN A 129 -8.78 1.26 11.40
N ASN A 130 -7.72 1.19 12.20
CA ASN A 130 -7.29 2.29 13.06
C ASN A 130 -6.27 3.21 12.40
N CYS A 131 -5.56 2.72 11.38
CA CYS A 131 -4.55 3.46 10.67
C CYS A 131 -5.14 4.62 9.86
N GLU A 132 -4.46 5.76 9.88
CA GLU A 132 -4.66 6.85 8.93
C GLU A 132 -3.53 6.83 7.91
N VAL A 133 -3.87 6.85 6.63
CA VAL A 133 -2.90 6.80 5.53
C VAL A 133 -3.15 7.96 4.58
N GLY A 134 -2.15 8.81 4.36
CA GLY A 134 -2.19 9.90 3.39
C GLY A 134 -1.00 9.82 2.44
N VAL A 135 -1.19 10.25 1.19
CA VAL A 135 -0.14 10.24 0.17
C VAL A 135 -0.17 11.54 -0.63
N GLU A 136 1.00 12.15 -0.73
CA GLU A 136 1.26 13.35 -1.51
C GLU A 136 2.23 13.04 -2.64
N LYS A 137 2.06 13.76 -3.75
CA LYS A 137 2.89 13.64 -4.95
C LYS A 137 3.51 15.00 -5.28
N TYR A 138 4.79 14.98 -5.63
CA TYR A 138 5.60 16.14 -5.95
C TYR A 138 6.28 15.93 -7.30
N GLU A 139 6.19 16.92 -8.19
CA GLU A 139 6.91 16.90 -9.48
C GLU A 139 8.20 17.71 -9.34
N ARG A 140 9.35 17.03 -9.31
CA ARG A 140 10.66 17.66 -9.11
C ARG A 140 11.49 17.60 -10.39
N GLY A 141 11.17 18.49 -11.31
CA GLY A 141 11.82 18.52 -12.62
C GLY A 141 11.45 17.29 -13.44
N ASN A 142 12.39 16.34 -13.57
CA ASN A 142 12.23 15.13 -14.38
C ASN A 142 11.89 13.88 -13.55
N ILE A 143 11.78 14.02 -12.23
CA ILE A 143 11.41 12.94 -11.32
C ILE A 143 10.09 13.27 -10.62
N THR A 144 9.34 12.22 -10.29
CA THR A 144 8.11 12.30 -9.51
C THR A 144 8.38 11.66 -8.15
N GLU A 145 8.11 12.38 -7.07
CA GLU A 145 8.27 11.89 -5.70
C GLU A 145 6.90 11.68 -5.05
N TYR A 146 6.72 10.55 -4.39
CA TYR A 146 5.57 10.28 -3.53
C TYR A 146 6.01 10.19 -2.09
N VAL A 147 5.25 10.83 -1.20
CA VAL A 147 5.45 10.77 0.24
C VAL A 147 4.19 10.22 0.87
N ALA A 148 4.29 9.04 1.50
CA ALA A 148 3.21 8.45 2.26
C ALA A 148 3.43 8.66 3.76
N THR A 149 2.36 9.06 4.45
CA THR A 149 2.33 9.23 5.90
C THR A 149 1.32 8.27 6.51
N VAL A 150 1.74 7.55 7.55
CA VAL A 150 0.93 6.60 8.31
C VAL A 150 0.91 6.98 9.79
N ARG A 151 -0.29 7.10 10.37
CA ARG A 151 -0.49 7.45 11.79
C ARG A 151 -1.57 6.58 12.43
N ASN A 152 -1.65 6.64 13.76
CA ASN A 152 -2.73 6.04 14.55
C ASN A 152 -2.97 4.52 14.38
N CYS A 153 -2.00 3.80 13.83
CA CYS A 153 -2.02 2.34 13.80
C CYS A 153 -1.78 1.76 15.20
N ALA A 154 -2.69 0.91 15.67
CA ALA A 154 -2.44 0.04 16.80
C ALA A 154 -1.35 -0.98 16.46
N ASP A 155 -0.65 -1.54 17.45
CA ASP A 155 0.28 -2.68 17.28
C ASP A 155 1.26 -2.56 16.09
N GLN A 156 2.03 -1.46 16.02
CA GLN A 156 2.93 -1.17 14.91
C GLN A 156 3.99 -2.26 14.62
N ASP A 157 4.31 -3.12 15.59
CA ASP A 157 5.25 -4.23 15.41
C ASP A 157 4.72 -5.36 14.50
N LYS A 158 3.40 -5.39 14.25
CA LYS A 158 2.73 -6.37 13.37
C LYS A 158 2.38 -5.80 11.99
N LEU A 159 2.74 -4.54 11.77
CA LEU A 159 2.44 -3.77 10.59
C LEU A 159 3.68 -3.71 9.70
N SER A 160 3.54 -4.09 8.44
CA SER A 160 4.50 -3.77 7.39
C SER A 160 3.87 -2.75 6.46
N THR A 161 4.46 -1.56 6.37
CA THR A 161 3.99 -0.49 5.48
C THR A 161 5.12 -0.10 4.53
N TYR A 162 4.79 0.06 3.25
CA TYR A 162 5.77 0.31 2.20
C TYR A 162 5.10 0.72 0.89
N PHE A 163 5.83 1.47 0.05
CA PHE A 163 5.53 1.52 -1.38
C PHE A 163 5.95 0.22 -2.04
N SER A 164 5.06 -0.36 -2.83
CA SER A 164 5.29 -1.54 -3.67
C SER A 164 5.40 -1.11 -5.13
N CYS A 165 6.34 -1.69 -5.84
CA CYS A 165 6.53 -1.44 -7.26
C CYS A 165 6.84 -2.72 -8.04
N LEU A 166 6.36 -2.78 -9.28
CA LEU A 166 6.62 -3.83 -10.25
C LEU A 166 7.09 -3.18 -11.54
N LEU A 167 8.35 -3.44 -11.91
CA LEU A 167 8.90 -3.07 -13.20
C LEU A 167 8.90 -4.29 -14.13
N VAL A 168 8.71 -4.02 -15.42
CA VAL A 168 8.79 -5.01 -16.49
C VAL A 168 9.71 -4.51 -17.60
N ASP A 169 10.60 -5.37 -18.07
CA ASP A 169 11.49 -5.10 -19.20
C ASP A 169 10.89 -5.55 -20.54
N GLN A 170 11.54 -5.20 -21.64
CA GLN A 170 11.08 -5.55 -23.00
C GLN A 170 11.00 -7.06 -23.28
N SER A 171 11.77 -7.87 -22.55
CA SER A 171 11.75 -9.33 -22.69
C SER A 171 10.58 -9.97 -21.94
N GLY A 172 9.82 -9.17 -21.18
CA GLY A 172 8.78 -9.63 -20.26
C GLY A 172 9.34 -10.08 -18.91
N GLY A 173 10.64 -9.87 -18.66
CA GLY A 173 11.25 -10.04 -17.34
C GLY A 173 10.63 -9.04 -16.36
N SER A 174 10.35 -9.47 -15.14
CA SER A 174 9.71 -8.63 -14.14
C SER A 174 10.46 -8.67 -12.81
N ILE A 175 10.48 -7.53 -12.12
CA ILE A 175 11.08 -7.39 -10.81
C ILE A 175 10.17 -6.56 -9.90
N GLN A 176 9.94 -7.06 -8.70
CA GLN A 176 9.05 -6.45 -7.71
C GLN A 176 9.78 -6.24 -6.39
N TRP A 177 9.57 -5.10 -5.74
CA TRP A 177 10.06 -4.85 -4.39
C TRP A 177 9.22 -3.84 -3.61
N GLY A 178 9.42 -3.84 -2.29
CA GLY A 178 8.87 -2.86 -1.36
C GLY A 178 9.94 -1.86 -0.88
N SER A 179 9.51 -0.85 -0.13
CA SER A 179 10.39 0.15 0.48
C SER A 179 11.50 -0.46 1.34
N ARG A 180 12.74 -0.04 1.08
CA ARG A 180 13.92 -0.42 1.88
C ARG A 180 14.14 0.51 3.07
N ASP A 181 14.66 -0.04 4.16
CA ASP A 181 15.20 0.78 5.25
C ASP A 181 16.53 1.40 4.77
N LEU A 182 16.64 2.73 4.70
CA LEU A 182 17.88 3.40 4.28
C LEU A 182 19.07 3.06 5.20
N ASN A 183 18.80 2.65 6.43
CA ASN A 183 19.84 2.29 7.39
C ASN A 183 20.45 0.90 7.11
N TYR A 184 19.88 0.13 6.17
CA TYR A 184 20.35 -1.21 5.80
C TYR A 184 20.61 -1.29 4.29
N PRO A 185 21.64 -2.04 3.86
CA PRO A 185 21.88 -2.24 2.44
C PRO A 185 20.69 -3.00 1.82
N GLY A 186 20.10 -2.44 0.78
CA GLY A 186 19.06 -3.11 0.00
C GLY A 186 19.58 -4.38 -0.67
N SER A 187 18.68 -5.24 -1.11
CA SER A 187 19.06 -6.47 -1.82
C SER A 187 19.91 -6.14 -3.06
N PRO A 188 21.07 -6.78 -3.27
CA PRO A 188 21.90 -6.57 -4.45
C PRO A 188 21.13 -6.76 -5.76
N THR A 189 20.17 -7.67 -5.77
CA THR A 189 19.35 -8.02 -6.94
C THR A 189 18.46 -6.86 -7.41
N ILE A 190 17.99 -6.00 -6.51
CA ILE A 190 17.10 -4.87 -6.86
C ILE A 190 17.85 -3.55 -6.99
N ARG A 191 19.11 -3.50 -6.54
CA ARG A 191 19.88 -2.25 -6.44
C ARG A 191 20.09 -1.54 -7.77
N GLU A 192 20.24 -2.32 -8.85
CA GLU A 192 20.40 -1.78 -10.21
C GLU A 192 19.13 -1.09 -10.73
N TYR A 193 17.96 -1.40 -10.17
CA TYR A 193 16.67 -0.82 -10.58
C TYR A 193 16.32 0.47 -9.83
N PHE A 194 17.06 0.84 -8.77
CA PHE A 194 16.81 2.08 -8.02
C PHE A 194 17.04 3.36 -8.84
N LYS A 195 17.74 3.28 -9.98
CA LYS A 195 17.81 4.41 -10.93
C LYS A 195 16.46 4.73 -11.59
N TYR A 196 15.54 3.77 -11.61
CA TYR A 196 14.19 3.90 -12.18
C TYR A 196 13.16 4.25 -11.09
N VAL A 197 13.15 3.48 -10.01
CA VAL A 197 12.25 3.68 -8.88
C VAL A 197 13.03 3.40 -7.58
N ASP A 198 13.17 4.37 -6.70
CA ASP A 198 13.76 4.14 -5.37
C ASP A 198 12.67 4.34 -4.32
N THR A 199 12.35 3.28 -3.58
CA THR A 199 11.34 3.32 -2.50
C THR A 199 12.03 3.05 -1.18
N TYR A 200 11.82 3.93 -0.19
CA TYR A 200 12.57 3.85 1.07
C TYR A 200 11.84 4.49 2.26
N TYR A 201 12.37 4.22 3.44
CA TYR A 201 12.04 4.93 4.68
C TYR A 201 13.28 5.06 5.57
N THR A 202 13.19 5.90 6.60
CA THR A 202 14.22 6.02 7.64
C THR A 202 13.61 5.70 9.00
N ARG A 203 14.40 5.10 9.90
CA ARG A 203 13.92 4.86 11.28
C ARG A 203 13.73 6.13 12.09
N SER A 204 14.37 7.23 11.70
CA SER A 204 14.22 8.54 12.34
C SER A 204 12.87 9.20 12.02
N GLU A 205 12.31 8.95 10.84
CA GLU A 205 11.03 9.53 10.39
C GLU A 205 9.95 8.46 10.42
N LYS A 206 9.52 8.12 11.64
CA LYS A 206 8.56 7.05 11.88
C LYS A 206 7.24 7.32 11.15
N GLY A 207 6.78 6.33 10.39
CA GLY A 207 5.51 6.40 9.66
C GLY A 207 5.57 7.24 8.39
N VAL A 208 6.76 7.61 7.91
CA VAL A 208 6.94 8.32 6.64
C VAL A 208 7.70 7.44 5.66
N TYR A 209 7.18 7.34 4.45
CA TYR A 209 7.71 6.52 3.37
C TYR A 209 7.84 7.36 2.11
N TYR A 210 8.88 7.08 1.34
CA TYR A 210 9.22 7.82 0.13
C TYR A 210 9.29 6.88 -1.06
N ALA A 211 8.93 7.40 -2.23
CA ALA A 211 9.17 6.76 -3.51
C ALA A 211 9.54 7.82 -4.55
N VAL A 212 10.65 7.61 -5.25
CA VAL A 212 11.13 8.50 -6.31
C VAL A 212 11.12 7.74 -7.62
N LEU A 213 10.32 8.22 -8.59
CA LEU A 213 10.13 7.62 -9.90
C LEU A 213 10.83 8.48 -10.96
N ASN A 214 11.62 7.83 -11.81
CA ASN A 214 12.39 8.44 -12.89
C ASN A 214 11.91 7.91 -14.25
N TYR A 215 10.77 8.44 -14.72
CA TYR A 215 10.18 8.08 -16.01
C TYR A 215 11.14 8.29 -17.19
N PRO A 216 11.97 9.34 -17.26
CA PRO A 216 12.95 9.48 -18.33
C PRO A 216 13.96 8.32 -18.39
N ALA A 217 14.48 7.86 -17.24
CA ALA A 217 15.38 6.70 -17.21
C ALA A 217 14.67 5.42 -17.61
N MET A 218 13.44 5.21 -17.11
CA MET A 218 12.61 4.07 -17.52
C MET A 218 12.38 4.05 -19.04
N LYS A 219 12.04 5.20 -19.62
CA LYS A 219 11.85 5.34 -21.06
C LYS A 219 13.12 5.11 -21.88
N ALA A 220 14.26 5.60 -21.41
CA ALA A 220 15.55 5.44 -22.09
C ALA A 220 15.96 3.95 -22.19
N ASP A 221 15.67 3.19 -21.13
CA ASP A 221 16.05 1.78 -21.03
C ASP A 221 14.88 0.83 -21.37
N ASN A 222 13.76 1.37 -21.88
CA ASN A 222 12.54 0.64 -22.22
C ASN A 222 11.98 -0.25 -21.10
N ILE A 223 11.94 0.31 -19.89
CA ILE A 223 11.33 -0.30 -18.71
C ILE A 223 9.94 0.29 -18.49
N THR A 224 8.97 -0.56 -18.19
CA THR A 224 7.60 -0.16 -17.85
C THR A 224 7.38 -0.32 -16.35
N LEU A 225 6.76 0.70 -15.73
CA LEU A 225 6.20 0.58 -14.40
C LEU A 225 4.78 0.01 -14.54
N GLU A 226 4.62 -1.28 -14.24
CA GLU A 226 3.34 -1.99 -14.37
C GLU A 226 2.46 -1.85 -13.12
N ARG A 227 3.09 -1.68 -11.95
CA ARG A 227 2.36 -1.50 -10.71
C ARG A 227 3.12 -0.60 -9.77
N PHE A 228 2.42 0.39 -9.22
CA PHE A 228 2.93 1.25 -8.16
C PHE A 228 1.81 1.57 -7.19
N GLY A 229 2.10 1.47 -5.90
CA GLY A 229 1.10 1.74 -4.87
C GLY A 229 1.67 1.72 -3.48
N PHE A 230 0.89 2.22 -2.53
CA PHE A 230 1.19 2.10 -1.11
C PHE A 230 0.50 0.87 -0.53
N VAL A 231 1.21 0.15 0.35
CA VAL A 231 0.74 -1.10 0.94
C VAL A 231 0.80 -0.98 2.45
N LEU A 232 -0.30 -1.41 3.08
CA LEU A 232 -0.40 -1.65 4.51
C LEU A 232 -0.72 -3.13 4.71
N TYR A 233 0.27 -3.89 5.16
CA TYR A 233 0.17 -5.32 5.42
C TYR A 233 0.16 -5.57 6.92
N VAL A 234 -0.84 -6.28 7.41
CA VAL A 234 -0.99 -6.66 8.81
C VAL A 234 -1.10 -8.17 8.95
N ILE A 235 -0.34 -8.71 9.90
CA ILE A 235 -0.63 -10.01 10.49
C ILE A 235 -1.39 -9.75 11.80
N GLU A 236 -2.69 -10.03 11.82
CA GLU A 236 -3.57 -9.61 12.92
C GLU A 236 -3.16 -10.22 14.28
N PRO A 237 -3.27 -9.47 15.40
CA PRO A 237 -3.09 -9.97 16.77
C PRO A 237 -4.04 -11.15 17.05
N ASN A 238 -3.58 -12.14 17.81
CA ASN A 238 -4.30 -13.40 18.06
C ASN A 238 -4.41 -14.32 16.83
N TYR A 239 -3.24 -14.82 16.44
CA TYR A 239 -3.01 -15.97 15.58
C TYR A 239 -3.06 -15.66 14.09
N SER A 240 -2.06 -16.19 13.41
CA SER A 240 -1.75 -16.25 11.97
C SER A 240 -2.85 -16.83 11.07
N ALA A 241 -4.12 -16.61 11.42
CA ALA A 241 -5.33 -17.08 10.78
C ALA A 241 -5.85 -16.14 9.71
N ILE A 242 -5.73 -14.82 9.91
CA ILE A 242 -6.14 -13.82 8.92
C ILE A 242 -4.98 -12.84 8.74
N ALA A 243 -4.49 -12.71 7.52
CA ALA A 243 -3.62 -11.60 7.12
C ALA A 243 -4.42 -10.63 6.26
N ALA A 244 -4.34 -9.34 6.57
CA ALA A 244 -4.99 -8.29 5.81
C ALA A 244 -3.93 -7.47 5.07
N SER A 245 -4.15 -7.27 3.78
CA SER A 245 -3.31 -6.39 2.95
C SER A 245 -4.20 -5.32 2.34
N HIS A 246 -3.99 -4.08 2.76
CA HIS A 246 -4.63 -2.91 2.18
C HIS A 246 -3.70 -2.28 1.15
N TYR A 247 -4.23 -1.98 -0.03
CA TYR A 247 -3.48 -1.41 -1.15
C TYR A 247 -4.17 -0.16 -1.65
N TRP A 248 -3.35 0.83 -1.97
CA TRP A 248 -3.72 1.99 -2.77
C TRP A 248 -2.82 2.01 -4.01
N PHE A 249 -3.32 1.47 -5.11
CA PHE A 249 -2.61 1.53 -6.39
C PHE A 249 -2.92 2.85 -7.09
N TYR A 250 -1.91 3.43 -7.71
CA TYR A 250 -2.03 4.70 -8.41
C TYR A 250 -2.06 4.45 -9.90
N ASP A 251 -2.81 5.29 -10.62
CA ASP A 251 -2.73 5.31 -12.07
C ASP A 251 -1.38 5.95 -12.45
N ILE A 252 -0.63 5.25 -13.30
CA ILE A 252 0.77 5.52 -13.68
C ILE A 252 0.88 5.57 -15.20
#